data_AF-A0A0B7N5K5-F1
#
_entry.id   AF-A0A0B7N5K5-F1
#
_cell.length_a   1.000
_cell.length_b   1.000
_cell.length_c   1.000
_cell.angle_alpha   90.00
_cell.angle_beta   90.00
_cell.angle_gamma   90.00
#
_symmetry.space_group_name_H-M   'P 1'
#
loop_
_entity.id
_entity.type
_entity.pdbx_description
1 polymer ?
#
loop_
_entity_poly.entity_id
_entity_poly.type
_entity_poly.pdbx_seq_one_letter_code
_entity_poly.pdbx_strand_id
1 'polypeptide(L)'
;MNTVVAYPSSNNSMTKQLEPSVLSTPHTTRRKSSVSFDLPPEEEQQQDEAEKKEQELLSPCMTSPTIDINAQSVPDTMLVALVDRSSEMRDLVRINEPFFAKIANHLGTTTKWTRFENTLYCERSDMSDSDWLKRISRALQSAPSILEQFKDLVGFIPEYPTMDDDDDDVNSEPAFSHVDLTLIRSKLDRLSQENYPQFYINCKEAMHESKHTYFLNLLKNSNLSDEIWASEMHHAFKDHANLLEQFQEIVAYETEQEERVY
;
A
#
# COMPACT_ATOMS: atom_id res chain seq x y z
N MET A 1 58.83 -4.84 -24.55
CA MET A 1 59.01 -5.97 -23.60
C MET A 1 57.61 -6.43 -23.23
N ASN A 2 57.15 -7.54 -23.82
CA ASN A 2 55.78 -8.04 -23.67
C ASN A 2 55.71 -8.99 -22.47
N THR A 3 54.91 -8.63 -21.48
CA THR A 3 54.64 -9.48 -20.32
C THR A 3 53.35 -10.26 -20.58
N VAL A 4 53.51 -11.56 -20.86
CA VAL A 4 52.41 -12.52 -20.97
C VAL A 4 52.08 -12.98 -19.55
N VAL A 5 50.85 -12.69 -19.09
CA VAL A 5 50.34 -13.18 -17.80
C VAL A 5 49.38 -14.33 -18.10
N ALA A 6 49.77 -15.54 -17.70
CA ALA A 6 48.96 -16.75 -17.79
C ALA A 6 48.00 -16.82 -16.60
N TYR A 7 46.72 -17.08 -16.89
CA TYR A 7 45.70 -17.39 -15.87
C TYR A 7 45.52 -18.92 -15.77
N PRO A 8 45.50 -19.51 -14.57
CA PRO A 8 45.08 -20.89 -14.39
C PRO A 8 43.55 -21.01 -14.44
N SER A 9 43.06 -21.85 -15.36
CA SER A 9 41.70 -22.38 -15.37
C SER A 9 41.48 -23.27 -14.14
N SER A 10 40.48 -22.95 -13.33
CA SER A 10 39.88 -23.89 -12.39
C SER A 10 38.46 -24.21 -12.83
N ASN A 11 38.35 -25.38 -13.44
CA ASN A 11 37.10 -26.13 -13.57
C ASN A 11 36.66 -26.59 -12.18
N ASN A 12 35.41 -26.34 -11.81
CA ASN A 12 34.71 -27.24 -10.90
C ASN A 12 33.22 -27.30 -11.23
N SER A 13 32.89 -28.32 -12.00
CA SER A 13 31.54 -28.87 -12.11
C SER A 13 31.17 -29.56 -10.81
N MET A 14 30.11 -29.11 -10.15
CA MET A 14 29.30 -29.97 -9.28
C MET A 14 27.83 -29.61 -9.43
N THR A 15 27.21 -30.21 -10.44
CA THR A 15 25.77 -30.47 -10.50
C THR A 15 25.39 -31.42 -9.38
N LYS A 16 24.67 -30.93 -8.36
CA LYS A 16 23.84 -31.77 -7.48
C LYS A 16 22.38 -31.49 -7.81
N GLN A 17 21.77 -32.42 -8.54
CA GLN A 17 20.33 -32.57 -8.62
C GLN A 17 19.80 -32.92 -7.22
N LEU A 18 18.86 -32.11 -6.73
CA LEU A 18 18.00 -32.44 -5.61
C LEU A 18 16.63 -32.72 -6.21
N GLU A 19 16.24 -33.99 -6.18
CA GLU A 19 14.87 -34.41 -6.47
C GLU A 19 13.93 -33.99 -5.33
N PRO A 20 12.76 -33.41 -5.61
CA PRO A 20 11.69 -33.30 -4.63
C PRO A 20 10.86 -34.58 -4.59
N SER A 21 10.99 -35.31 -3.47
CA SER A 21 10.08 -36.40 -3.10
C SER A 21 8.64 -35.90 -3.01
N VAL A 22 7.80 -36.44 -3.91
CA VAL A 22 6.36 -36.26 -3.92
C VAL A 22 5.75 -37.17 -2.85
N LEU A 23 5.28 -36.62 -1.74
CA LEU A 23 4.51 -37.35 -0.74
C LEU A 23 3.03 -36.98 -0.89
N SER A 24 2.32 -37.77 -1.69
CA SER A 24 0.86 -37.75 -1.79
C SER A 24 0.25 -38.35 -0.53
N THR A 25 -0.51 -37.56 0.23
CA THR A 25 -1.44 -38.06 1.24
C THR A 25 -2.87 -37.63 0.90
N PRO A 26 -3.81 -38.59 0.71
CA PRO A 26 -5.21 -38.27 0.51
C PRO A 26 -5.90 -38.13 1.87
N HIS A 27 -6.29 -36.90 2.23
CA HIS A 27 -7.23 -36.66 3.32
C HIS A 27 -8.52 -36.05 2.79
N THR A 28 -9.44 -36.95 2.46
CA THR A 28 -10.88 -36.68 2.45
C THR A 28 -11.36 -36.50 3.89
N THR A 29 -11.77 -35.31 4.29
CA THR A 29 -12.78 -35.13 5.34
C THR A 29 -13.55 -33.83 5.12
N ARG A 30 -14.74 -33.98 4.53
CA ARG A 30 -15.85 -33.03 4.70
C ARG A 30 -16.01 -32.68 6.19
N ARG A 31 -15.88 -31.41 6.55
CA ARG A 31 -16.50 -30.88 7.77
C ARG A 31 -17.41 -29.72 7.39
N LYS A 32 -18.71 -30.00 7.41
CA LYS A 32 -19.77 -28.99 7.45
C LYS A 32 -19.84 -28.51 8.89
N SER A 33 -19.30 -27.34 9.19
CA SER A 33 -19.56 -26.63 10.45
C SER A 33 -20.71 -25.64 10.20
N SER A 34 -21.93 -26.16 10.19
CA SER A 34 -23.13 -25.33 10.40
C SER A 34 -23.33 -25.26 11.90
N VAL A 35 -23.05 -24.11 12.48
CA VAL A 35 -23.33 -23.81 13.88
C VAL A 35 -24.72 -23.18 13.92
N SER A 36 -25.73 -23.97 14.27
CA SER A 36 -27.05 -23.47 14.63
C SER A 36 -27.10 -23.34 16.15
N PHE A 37 -27.34 -22.12 16.64
CA PHE A 37 -27.69 -21.87 18.03
C PHE A 37 -29.16 -22.23 18.23
N ASP A 38 -29.42 -23.38 18.86
CA ASP A 38 -30.73 -23.64 19.46
C ASP A 38 -30.83 -22.82 20.73
N LEU A 39 -31.65 -21.78 20.68
CA LEU A 39 -32.08 -21.03 21.87
C LEU A 39 -33.15 -21.86 22.58
N PRO A 40 -33.01 -22.14 23.88
CA PRO A 40 -34.04 -22.83 24.64
C PRO A 40 -35.33 -21.98 24.66
N PRO A 41 -36.51 -22.62 24.66
CA PRO A 41 -37.78 -21.91 24.72
C PRO A 41 -37.86 -21.09 26.01
N GLU A 42 -38.21 -19.81 25.86
CA GLU A 42 -38.48 -18.89 26.96
C GLU A 42 -39.65 -19.44 27.79
N GLU A 43 -39.34 -20.07 28.92
CA GLU A 43 -40.31 -20.31 29.97
C GLU A 43 -40.59 -18.96 30.66
N GLU A 44 -41.60 -18.25 30.15
CA GLU A 44 -42.25 -17.12 30.79
C GLU A 44 -42.86 -17.56 32.13
N GLN A 45 -42.06 -17.58 33.21
CA GLN A 45 -42.54 -17.53 34.61
C GLN A 45 -41.38 -17.54 35.63
N GLN A 46 -40.67 -16.42 35.76
CA GLN A 46 -40.07 -15.89 37.02
C GLN A 46 -39.16 -14.69 36.70
N GLN A 47 -39.76 -13.65 36.14
CA GLN A 47 -39.11 -12.41 35.76
C GLN A 47 -39.41 -11.38 36.86
N ASP A 48 -38.58 -11.36 37.92
CA ASP A 48 -38.51 -10.22 38.86
C ASP A 48 -37.30 -10.27 39.83
N GLU A 49 -36.60 -11.41 39.99
CA GLU A 49 -35.41 -11.48 40.88
C GLU A 49 -34.06 -11.77 40.20
N ALA A 50 -34.03 -12.15 38.92
CA ALA A 50 -32.78 -12.44 38.21
C ALA A 50 -32.10 -11.19 37.60
N GLU A 51 -32.87 -10.16 37.21
CA GLU A 51 -32.32 -8.93 36.60
C GLU A 51 -31.50 -8.08 37.58
N LYS A 52 -31.64 -8.30 38.89
CA LYS A 52 -30.87 -7.56 39.90
C LYS A 52 -29.45 -8.08 40.12
N LYS A 53 -29.15 -9.32 39.68
CA LYS A 53 -27.81 -9.92 39.83
C LYS A 53 -26.90 -9.72 38.62
N GLU A 54 -27.45 -9.55 37.42
CA GLU A 54 -26.64 -9.26 36.22
C GLU A 54 -26.20 -7.79 36.15
N GLN A 55 -26.93 -6.87 36.78
CA GLN A 55 -26.51 -5.47 36.88
C GLN A 55 -25.33 -5.24 37.83
N GLU A 56 -25.05 -6.14 38.78
CA GLU A 56 -23.85 -6.04 39.63
C GLU A 56 -22.57 -6.56 38.95
N LEU A 57 -22.68 -7.52 38.01
CA LEU A 57 -21.52 -8.08 37.30
C LEU A 57 -21.02 -7.21 36.14
N LEU A 58 -21.78 -6.18 35.76
CA LEU A 58 -21.36 -5.15 34.81
C LEU A 58 -20.83 -3.87 35.51
N SER A 59 -20.66 -3.92 36.83
CA SER A 59 -19.98 -2.86 37.56
C SER A 59 -18.54 -2.75 37.05
N PRO A 60 -18.12 -1.61 36.46
CA PRO A 60 -16.75 -1.43 36.02
C PRO A 60 -15.84 -1.65 37.22
N CYS A 61 -14.87 -2.54 37.09
CA CYS A 61 -13.88 -2.82 38.11
C CYS A 61 -13.13 -1.50 38.42
N MET A 62 -13.56 -0.77 39.46
CA MET A 62 -13.11 0.60 39.81
C MET A 62 -11.69 0.66 40.40
N THR A 63 -10.86 -0.37 40.18
CA THR A 63 -9.50 -0.43 40.72
C THR A 63 -8.41 -0.62 39.67
N SER A 64 -8.76 -0.56 38.38
CA SER A 64 -7.73 -0.47 37.34
C SER A 64 -7.03 0.89 37.45
N PRO A 65 -5.70 0.93 37.68
CA PRO A 65 -4.96 2.18 37.68
C PRO A 65 -5.16 2.85 36.32
N THR A 66 -5.76 4.04 36.31
CA THR A 66 -5.82 4.89 35.12
C THR A 66 -4.40 5.27 34.76
N ILE A 67 -3.86 4.62 33.73
CA ILE A 67 -2.62 5.03 33.09
C ILE A 67 -2.96 6.29 32.31
N ASP A 68 -2.52 7.43 32.82
CA ASP A 68 -2.60 8.70 32.11
C ASP A 68 -1.59 8.67 30.96
N ILE A 69 -2.07 8.32 29.76
CA ILE A 69 -1.26 8.33 28.55
C ILE A 69 -1.19 9.79 28.09
N ASN A 70 -0.15 10.48 28.53
CA ASN A 70 0.20 11.79 27.99
C ASN A 70 0.64 11.62 26.53
N ALA A 71 -0.32 11.66 25.61
CA ALA A 71 -0.06 11.74 24.19
C ALA A 71 0.60 13.10 23.90
N GLN A 72 1.92 13.10 23.69
CA GLN A 72 2.59 14.26 23.14
C GLN A 72 2.08 14.46 21.72
N SER A 73 1.65 15.69 21.40
CA SER A 73 1.34 16.06 20.02
C SER A 73 2.59 15.86 19.17
N VAL A 74 2.52 14.90 18.26
CA VAL A 74 3.56 14.65 17.26
C VAL A 74 3.35 15.70 16.15
N PRO A 75 4.38 16.48 15.77
CA PRO A 75 4.26 17.39 14.65
C PRO A 75 3.94 16.64 13.36
N ASP A 76 3.02 17.15 12.54
CA ASP A 76 2.64 16.55 11.25
C ASP A 76 3.82 16.43 10.26
N THR A 77 4.91 17.15 10.52
CA THR A 77 6.16 17.09 9.75
C THR A 77 7.06 15.89 10.08
N MET A 78 6.65 15.00 11.00
CA MET A 78 7.44 13.85 11.43
C MET A 78 7.16 12.64 10.54
N LEU A 79 8.08 12.34 9.61
CA LEU A 79 7.93 11.25 8.64
C LEU A 79 8.54 9.92 9.10
N VAL A 80 9.34 9.97 10.16
CA VAL A 80 10.00 8.81 10.75
C VAL A 80 9.71 8.76 12.24
N ALA A 81 9.60 7.55 12.78
CA ALA A 81 9.21 7.30 14.17
C ALA A 81 10.30 7.65 15.22
N LEU A 82 11.36 8.37 14.83
CA LEU A 82 12.50 8.72 15.68
C LEU A 82 12.32 10.11 16.27
N VAL A 83 12.04 10.22 17.57
CA VAL A 83 11.82 11.50 18.26
C VAL A 83 13.14 12.31 18.32
N ASP A 84 14.18 11.74 18.92
CA ASP A 84 15.55 12.24 18.86
C ASP A 84 16.33 11.44 17.79
N ARG A 85 16.12 11.85 16.54
CA ARG A 85 16.73 11.23 15.36
C ARG A 85 18.23 10.97 15.51
N SER A 86 18.98 11.89 16.11
CA SER A 86 20.43 11.76 16.20
C SER A 86 20.87 10.66 17.17
N SER A 87 20.25 10.61 18.36
CA SER A 87 20.58 9.64 19.40
C SER A 87 19.99 8.27 19.07
N GLU A 88 18.72 8.21 18.68
CA GLU A 88 18.04 6.95 18.35
C GLU A 88 18.66 6.27 17.14
N MET A 89 19.12 7.04 16.14
CA MET A 89 19.79 6.46 14.98
C MET A 89 21.15 5.84 15.35
N ARG A 90 21.88 6.40 16.32
CA ARG A 90 23.11 5.77 16.85
C ARG A 90 22.80 4.45 17.55
N ASP A 91 21.71 4.40 18.32
CA ASP A 91 21.27 3.17 18.96
C ASP A 91 20.83 2.11 17.96
N LEU A 92 20.07 2.51 16.93
CA LEU A 92 19.67 1.64 15.84
C LEU A 92 20.87 1.09 15.07
N VAL A 93 21.89 1.90 14.80
CA VAL A 93 23.14 1.44 14.18
C VAL A 93 23.87 0.42 15.05
N ARG A 94 23.94 0.68 16.36
CA ARG A 94 24.56 -0.23 17.33
C ARG A 94 23.83 -1.57 17.42
N ILE A 95 22.50 -1.56 17.39
CA ILE A 95 21.67 -2.78 17.48
C ILE A 95 21.70 -3.57 16.16
N ASN A 96 21.70 -2.87 15.03
CA ASN A 96 21.59 -3.45 13.69
C ASN A 96 22.93 -3.40 12.93
N GLU A 97 24.05 -3.59 13.63
CA GLU A 97 25.41 -3.51 13.05
C GLU A 97 25.56 -4.30 11.73
N PRO A 98 25.06 -5.55 11.58
CA PRO A 98 25.20 -6.29 10.32
C PRO A 98 24.53 -5.61 9.12
N PHE A 99 23.41 -4.93 9.35
CA PHE A 99 22.68 -4.21 8.30
C PHE A 99 23.46 -2.95 7.87
N PHE A 100 24.00 -2.18 8.82
CA PHE A 100 24.80 -1.00 8.49
C PHE A 100 26.16 -1.35 7.90
N ALA A 101 26.75 -2.50 8.26
CA ALA A 101 27.92 -3.04 7.58
C ALA A 101 27.62 -3.39 6.10
N LYS A 102 26.43 -3.93 5.80
CA LYS A 102 25.97 -4.15 4.43
C LYS A 102 25.85 -2.84 3.64
N ILE A 103 25.33 -1.77 4.26
CA ILE A 103 25.28 -0.43 3.65
C ILE A 103 26.70 0.10 3.39
N ALA A 104 27.60 -0.01 4.37
CA ALA A 104 28.99 0.43 4.24
C ALA A 104 29.70 -0.28 3.08
N ASN A 105 29.54 -1.59 2.98
CA ASN A 105 30.07 -2.40 1.90
C ASN A 105 29.47 -2.02 0.54
N HIS A 106 28.17 -1.70 0.48
CA HIS A 106 27.50 -1.25 -0.75
C HIS A 106 28.04 0.10 -1.24
N LEU A 107 28.25 1.05 -0.34
CA LEU A 107 28.79 2.37 -0.68
C LEU A 107 30.27 2.28 -1.09
N GLY A 108 31.00 1.28 -0.58
CA GLY A 108 32.31 0.79 -1.05
C GLY A 108 33.50 1.75 -0.88
N THR A 109 33.26 3.05 -0.84
CA THR A 109 34.26 4.11 -0.70
C THR A 109 34.10 4.79 0.65
N THR A 110 35.21 4.96 1.37
CA THR A 110 35.23 5.64 2.67
C THR A 110 34.60 7.03 2.59
N THR A 111 34.79 7.75 1.48
CA THR A 111 34.20 9.08 1.28
C THR A 111 32.68 9.08 1.16
N LYS A 112 32.11 8.09 0.44
CA LYS A 112 30.65 7.93 0.32
C LYS A 112 30.05 7.53 1.67
N TRP A 113 30.72 6.62 2.39
CA TRP A 113 30.32 6.24 3.74
C TRP A 113 30.33 7.44 4.69
N THR A 114 31.41 8.22 4.77
CA THR A 114 31.46 9.39 5.66
C THR A 114 30.36 10.41 5.34
N ARG A 115 30.05 10.63 4.05
CA ARG A 115 28.95 11.53 3.66
C ARG A 115 27.57 10.96 4.06
N PHE A 116 27.39 9.66 3.90
CA PHE A 116 26.19 8.95 4.34
C PHE A 116 26.04 9.02 5.85
N GLU A 117 27.10 8.75 6.60
CA GLU A 117 27.14 8.79 8.07
C GLU A 117 26.84 10.19 8.61
N ASN A 118 27.39 11.23 8.00
CA ASN A 118 27.05 12.62 8.35
C ASN A 118 25.58 12.94 8.10
N THR A 119 24.96 12.35 7.07
CA THR A 119 23.52 12.49 6.82
C THR A 119 22.74 11.70 7.88
N LEU A 120 23.15 10.47 8.15
CA LEU A 120 22.51 9.54 9.08
C LEU A 120 22.36 10.13 10.48
N TYR A 121 23.40 10.79 10.99
CA TYR A 121 23.41 11.40 12.34
C TYR A 121 23.07 12.89 12.37
N CYS A 122 22.55 13.46 11.29
CA CYS A 122 22.18 14.86 11.24
C CYS A 122 20.96 15.14 12.15
N GLU A 123 21.04 16.18 12.97
CA GLU A 123 19.94 16.58 13.85
C GLU A 123 18.71 17.05 13.05
N ARG A 124 17.52 16.86 13.62
CA ARG A 124 16.24 17.25 13.00
C ARG A 124 16.12 18.77 12.81
N SER A 125 16.79 19.55 13.66
CA SER A 125 16.94 21.01 13.55
C SER A 125 17.69 21.45 12.30
N ASP A 126 18.66 20.66 11.84
CA ASP A 126 19.53 21.00 10.71
C ASP A 126 18.97 20.52 9.36
N MET A 127 18.13 19.48 9.36
CA MET A 127 17.59 18.85 8.16
C MET A 127 16.23 18.22 8.43
N SER A 128 15.21 18.58 7.64
CA SER A 128 13.88 17.98 7.71
C SER A 128 13.92 16.47 7.42
N ASP A 129 12.90 15.73 7.86
CA ASP A 129 12.84 14.29 7.61
C ASP A 129 12.72 13.97 6.12
N SER A 130 12.01 14.82 5.36
CA SER A 130 11.88 14.70 3.90
C SER A 130 13.24 14.84 3.20
N ASP A 131 14.01 15.89 3.51
CA ASP A 131 15.34 16.09 2.93
C ASP A 131 16.33 15.03 3.37
N TRP A 132 16.27 14.63 4.65
CA TRP A 132 17.08 13.57 5.22
C TRP A 132 16.87 12.26 4.48
N LEU A 133 15.61 11.84 4.35
CA LEU A 133 15.27 10.60 3.67
C LEU A 133 15.55 10.68 2.16
N LYS A 134 15.37 11.83 1.52
CA LYS A 134 15.71 12.06 0.11
C LYS A 134 17.22 11.89 -0.13
N ARG A 135 18.07 12.39 0.77
CA ARG A 135 19.53 12.20 0.69
C ARG A 135 19.95 10.76 0.93
N ILE A 136 19.35 10.08 1.90
CA ILE A 136 19.58 8.65 2.15
C ILE A 136 19.15 7.81 0.94
N SER A 137 17.96 8.08 0.39
CA SER A 137 17.42 7.42 -0.81
C SER A 137 18.34 7.57 -2.01
N ARG A 138 18.87 8.78 -2.23
CA ARG A 138 19.82 9.03 -3.31
C ARG A 138 21.15 8.29 -3.13
N ALA A 139 21.62 8.14 -1.89
CA ALA A 139 22.83 7.37 -1.60
C ALA A 139 22.63 5.86 -1.82
N LEU A 140 21.41 5.36 -1.60
CA LEU A 140 21.04 3.94 -1.73
C LEU A 140 20.28 3.61 -3.02
N GLN A 141 20.20 4.53 -3.98
CA GLN A 141 19.38 4.37 -5.20
C GLN A 141 19.76 3.13 -6.04
N SER A 142 21.03 2.69 -5.95
CA SER A 142 21.52 1.49 -6.65
C SER A 142 21.15 0.17 -5.95
N ALA A 143 20.56 0.23 -4.75
CA ALA A 143 20.11 -0.94 -4.00
C ALA A 143 18.74 -0.68 -3.35
N PRO A 144 17.65 -0.69 -4.14
CA PRO A 144 16.29 -0.41 -3.64
C PRO A 144 15.88 -1.29 -2.45
N SER A 145 16.26 -2.57 -2.46
CA SER A 145 15.95 -3.49 -1.35
C SER A 145 16.64 -3.14 -0.02
N ILE A 146 17.81 -2.48 -0.07
CA ILE A 146 18.48 -1.98 1.15
C ILE A 146 17.75 -0.71 1.63
N LEU A 147 17.30 0.13 0.70
CA LEU A 147 16.55 1.34 1.03
C LEU A 147 15.19 1.02 1.67
N GLU A 148 14.45 0.03 1.16
CA GLU A 148 13.19 -0.43 1.77
C GLU A 148 13.41 -0.92 3.20
N GLN A 149 14.41 -1.80 3.42
CA GLN A 149 14.77 -2.26 4.76
C GLN A 149 15.16 -1.11 5.69
N PHE A 150 15.83 -0.08 5.16
CA PHE A 150 16.16 1.12 5.93
C PHE A 150 14.90 1.90 6.33
N LYS A 151 13.97 2.12 5.38
CA LYS A 151 12.70 2.80 5.61
C LYS A 151 11.86 2.08 6.66
N ASP A 152 11.77 0.76 6.58
CA ASP A 152 11.08 -0.07 7.56
C ASP A 152 11.73 0.06 8.95
N LEU A 153 13.08 0.02 9.00
CA LEU A 153 13.83 0.09 10.25
C LEU A 153 13.64 1.41 11.01
N VAL A 154 13.55 2.53 10.28
CA VAL A 154 13.35 3.87 10.88
C VAL A 154 11.88 4.21 11.11
N GLY A 155 10.98 3.27 10.79
CA GLY A 155 9.54 3.49 10.87
C GLY A 155 9.09 4.63 9.96
N PHE A 156 9.60 4.68 8.73
CA PHE A 156 9.11 5.63 7.73
C PHE A 156 7.66 5.30 7.40
N ILE A 157 6.77 6.24 7.69
CA ILE A 157 5.38 6.14 7.29
C ILE A 157 5.31 6.80 5.92
N PRO A 158 5.02 6.06 4.84
CA PRO A 158 4.76 6.70 3.56
C PRO A 158 3.63 7.69 3.79
N GLU A 159 3.86 8.97 3.46
CA GLU A 159 2.79 9.95 3.45
C GLU A 159 1.68 9.35 2.58
N TYR A 160 0.55 9.02 3.23
CA TYR A 160 -0.67 8.75 2.49
C TYR A 160 -0.89 10.00 1.64
N PRO A 161 -1.10 9.87 0.33
CA PRO A 161 -1.18 11.02 -0.56
C PRO A 161 -2.22 11.99 -0.01
N THR A 162 -1.75 13.05 0.64
CA THR A 162 -2.56 14.20 0.98
C THR A 162 -2.88 14.82 -0.36
N MET A 163 -4.17 14.89 -0.67
CA MET A 163 -4.75 15.44 -1.90
C MET A 163 -4.53 16.96 -2.02
N ASP A 164 -3.40 17.47 -1.53
CA ASP A 164 -3.04 18.87 -1.57
C ASP A 164 -2.02 19.11 -2.68
N ASP A 165 -2.58 19.57 -3.79
CA ASP A 165 -2.08 20.49 -4.81
C ASP A 165 -0.55 20.74 -4.94
N ASP A 166 -0.12 20.60 -6.20
CA ASP A 166 0.91 21.42 -6.85
C ASP A 166 2.38 21.26 -6.41
N ASP A 167 2.93 20.04 -6.50
CA ASP A 167 4.34 19.94 -6.90
C ASP A 167 4.64 18.68 -7.73
N ASP A 168 5.19 18.93 -8.92
CA ASP A 168 5.62 17.99 -9.97
C ASP A 168 6.75 17.03 -9.50
N ASP A 169 6.51 16.14 -8.52
CA ASP A 169 7.40 14.99 -8.26
C ASP A 169 6.79 13.70 -8.83
N VAL A 170 7.25 13.43 -10.06
CA VAL A 170 7.09 12.21 -10.83
C VAL A 170 7.13 10.94 -9.97
N ASN A 171 6.08 10.11 -10.15
CA ASN A 171 6.12 8.65 -10.13
C ASN A 171 5.53 7.91 -8.91
N SER A 172 4.47 8.43 -8.29
CA SER A 172 3.45 7.58 -7.65
C SER A 172 2.21 7.59 -8.53
N GLU A 173 2.26 6.80 -9.60
CA GLU A 173 1.12 6.61 -10.49
C GLU A 173 -0.05 6.00 -9.69
N PRO A 174 -1.28 6.56 -9.79
CA PRO A 174 -2.45 5.98 -9.15
C PRO A 174 -2.53 4.47 -9.42
N ALA A 175 -2.96 3.68 -8.44
CA ALA A 175 -3.03 2.22 -8.56
C ALA A 175 -3.80 1.73 -9.82
N PHE A 176 -4.68 2.59 -10.35
CA PHE A 176 -5.51 2.32 -11.53
C PHE A 176 -5.14 3.18 -12.77
N SER A 177 -4.03 3.94 -12.74
CA SER A 177 -3.61 4.81 -13.85
C SER A 177 -3.27 4.05 -15.13
N HIS A 178 -2.94 2.75 -15.02
CA HIS A 178 -2.65 1.87 -16.15
C HIS A 178 -3.85 1.07 -16.65
N VAL A 179 -5.05 1.29 -16.11
CA VAL A 179 -6.24 0.55 -16.55
C VAL A 179 -6.62 1.00 -17.96
N ASP A 180 -6.59 0.06 -18.90
CA ASP A 180 -7.06 0.29 -20.26
C ASP A 180 -8.59 0.44 -20.27
N LEU A 181 -9.04 1.69 -20.38
CA LEU A 181 -10.46 2.04 -20.39
C LEU A 181 -11.21 1.34 -21.52
N THR A 182 -10.54 0.98 -22.62
CA THR A 182 -11.21 0.39 -23.79
C THR A 182 -11.78 -0.99 -23.49
N LEU A 183 -11.27 -1.69 -22.47
CA LEU A 183 -11.72 -3.01 -22.07
C LEU A 183 -13.19 -3.03 -21.62
N ILE A 184 -13.71 -1.92 -21.06
CA ILE A 184 -15.12 -1.83 -20.63
C ILE A 184 -16.08 -1.71 -21.81
N ARG A 185 -15.59 -1.36 -23.00
CA ARG A 185 -16.43 -1.03 -24.16
C ARG A 185 -17.22 -2.23 -24.67
N SER A 186 -16.69 -3.44 -24.50
CA SER A 186 -17.40 -4.68 -24.81
C SER A 186 -18.46 -5.05 -23.75
N LYS A 187 -18.48 -4.35 -22.61
CA LYS A 187 -19.29 -4.63 -21.41
C LYS A 187 -20.08 -3.40 -20.92
N LEU A 188 -20.42 -2.48 -21.82
CA LEU A 188 -21.13 -1.24 -21.47
C LEU A 188 -22.50 -1.49 -20.84
N ASP A 189 -23.10 -2.66 -21.08
CA ASP A 189 -24.32 -3.12 -20.42
C ASP A 189 -24.15 -3.28 -18.90
N ARG A 190 -22.94 -3.64 -18.45
CA ARG A 190 -22.61 -3.76 -17.03
C ARG A 190 -22.38 -2.41 -16.37
N LEU A 191 -21.89 -1.44 -17.14
CA LEU A 191 -21.71 -0.05 -16.72
C LEU A 191 -23.05 0.72 -16.73
N SER A 192 -24.10 0.15 -16.13
CA SER A 192 -25.43 0.78 -16.06
C SER A 192 -25.57 1.64 -14.80
N GLN A 193 -26.53 2.58 -14.84
CA GLN A 193 -26.89 3.38 -13.66
C GLN A 193 -27.46 2.52 -12.52
N GLU A 194 -27.97 1.32 -12.84
CA GLU A 194 -28.48 0.38 -11.83
C GLU A 194 -27.34 -0.30 -11.07
N ASN A 195 -26.24 -0.62 -11.75
CA ASN A 195 -25.09 -1.32 -11.15
C ASN A 195 -24.15 -0.36 -10.41
N TYR A 196 -23.99 0.87 -10.92
CA TYR A 196 -23.10 1.88 -10.32
C TYR A 196 -23.82 3.20 -10.02
N PRO A 197 -24.91 3.19 -9.24
CA PRO A 197 -25.75 4.37 -9.05
C PRO A 197 -24.97 5.55 -8.46
N GLN A 198 -24.05 5.30 -7.51
CA GLN A 198 -23.27 6.35 -6.87
C GLN A 198 -22.32 7.05 -7.85
N PHE A 199 -21.68 6.30 -8.76
CA PHE A 199 -20.78 6.87 -9.76
C PHE A 199 -21.52 7.86 -10.69
N TYR A 200 -22.70 7.47 -11.16
CA TYR A 200 -23.53 8.35 -12.00
C TYR A 200 -24.08 9.56 -11.24
N ILE A 201 -24.40 9.42 -9.94
CA ILE A 201 -24.77 10.56 -9.08
C ILE A 201 -23.58 11.52 -8.96
N ASN A 202 -22.40 11.02 -8.63
CA ASN A 202 -21.17 11.82 -8.51
C ASN A 202 -20.86 12.57 -9.82
N CYS A 203 -20.99 11.90 -10.97
CA CYS A 203 -20.80 12.52 -12.28
C CYS A 203 -21.81 13.66 -12.52
N LYS A 204 -23.09 13.44 -12.20
CA LYS A 204 -24.14 14.45 -12.38
C LYS A 204 -23.97 15.67 -11.47
N GLU A 205 -23.46 15.47 -10.25
CA GLU A 205 -23.27 16.54 -9.27
C GLU A 205 -21.98 17.34 -9.52
N ALA A 206 -20.89 16.68 -9.91
CA ALA A 206 -19.60 17.34 -10.11
C ALA A 206 -19.45 17.97 -11.50
N MET A 207 -20.03 17.36 -12.54
CA MET A 207 -19.88 17.83 -13.93
C MET A 207 -21.00 18.79 -14.33
N HIS A 208 -20.69 19.77 -15.17
CA HIS A 208 -21.73 20.58 -15.82
C HIS A 208 -22.64 19.72 -16.71
N GLU A 209 -23.93 20.06 -16.79
CA GLU A 209 -24.96 19.26 -17.49
C GLU A 209 -24.58 18.92 -18.94
N SER A 210 -23.94 19.85 -19.65
CA SER A 210 -23.46 19.64 -21.02
C SER A 210 -22.33 18.62 -21.10
N LYS A 211 -21.40 18.61 -20.14
CA LYS A 211 -20.30 17.64 -20.05
C LYS A 211 -20.81 16.27 -19.61
N HIS A 212 -21.72 16.22 -18.64
CA HIS A 212 -22.36 14.97 -18.25
C HIS A 212 -23.13 14.34 -19.42
N THR A 213 -23.89 15.15 -20.17
CA THR A 213 -24.57 14.70 -21.40
C THR A 213 -23.57 14.21 -22.45
N TYR A 214 -22.45 14.92 -22.63
CA TYR A 214 -21.37 14.52 -23.53
C TYR A 214 -20.80 13.15 -23.16
N PHE A 215 -20.46 12.94 -21.88
CA PHE A 215 -20.00 11.68 -21.33
C PHE A 215 -21.00 10.54 -21.59
N LEU A 216 -22.28 10.73 -21.29
CA LEU A 216 -23.31 9.71 -21.55
C LEU A 216 -23.46 9.37 -23.04
N ASN A 217 -23.28 10.34 -23.94
CA ASN A 217 -23.28 10.09 -25.38
C ASN A 217 -22.02 9.34 -25.82
N LEU A 218 -20.87 9.64 -25.21
CA LEU A 218 -19.60 8.99 -25.50
C LEU A 218 -19.65 7.50 -25.11
N LEU A 219 -20.25 7.16 -23.97
CA LEU A 219 -20.49 5.76 -23.57
C LEU A 219 -21.32 5.00 -24.61
N LYS A 220 -22.28 5.66 -25.28
CA LYS A 220 -23.18 5.02 -26.26
C LYS A 220 -22.63 5.00 -27.69
N ASN A 221 -21.51 5.67 -27.95
CA ASN A 221 -21.03 5.88 -29.31
C ASN A 221 -20.14 4.71 -29.78
N SER A 222 -20.73 3.78 -30.53
CA SER A 222 -20.03 2.64 -31.11
C SER A 222 -19.20 2.95 -32.37
N ASN A 223 -19.29 4.17 -32.91
CA ASN A 223 -18.62 4.53 -34.18
C ASN A 223 -17.18 5.02 -34.00
N LEU A 224 -16.74 5.30 -32.77
CA LEU A 224 -15.36 5.74 -32.50
C LEU A 224 -14.40 4.55 -32.50
N SER A 225 -13.15 4.75 -32.90
CA SER A 225 -12.10 3.77 -32.59
C SER A 225 -11.79 3.79 -31.08
N ASP A 226 -11.17 2.73 -30.59
CA ASP A 226 -10.86 2.60 -29.15
C ASP A 226 -9.89 3.68 -28.68
N GLU A 227 -8.89 4.01 -29.49
CA GLU A 227 -7.91 5.08 -29.21
C GLU A 227 -8.58 6.46 -29.07
N ILE A 228 -9.50 6.78 -29.99
CA ILE A 228 -10.23 8.05 -29.97
C ILE A 228 -11.20 8.06 -28.79
N TRP A 229 -11.93 6.96 -28.57
CA TRP A 229 -12.87 6.85 -27.47
C TRP A 229 -12.17 7.02 -26.11
N ALA A 230 -11.03 6.36 -25.88
CA ALA A 230 -10.26 6.50 -24.65
C ALA A 230 -9.76 7.94 -24.46
N SER A 231 -9.23 8.56 -25.53
CA SER A 231 -8.78 9.96 -25.47
C SER A 231 -9.94 10.92 -25.14
N GLU A 232 -11.12 10.71 -25.71
CA GLU A 232 -12.31 11.50 -25.42
C GLU A 232 -12.84 11.25 -24.00
N MET A 233 -12.70 10.04 -23.46
CA MET A 233 -13.07 9.72 -22.07
C MET A 233 -12.14 10.47 -21.10
N HIS A 234 -10.82 10.44 -21.33
CA HIS A 234 -9.88 11.25 -20.56
C HIS A 234 -10.18 12.75 -20.69
N HIS A 235 -10.58 13.21 -21.87
CA HIS A 235 -10.97 14.60 -22.06
C HIS A 235 -12.24 14.97 -21.26
N ALA A 236 -13.24 14.10 -21.24
CA ALA A 236 -14.48 14.31 -20.49
C ALA A 236 -14.23 14.45 -18.98
N PHE A 237 -13.28 13.70 -18.42
CA PHE A 237 -12.92 13.73 -17.00
C PHE A 237 -11.73 14.64 -16.64
N LYS A 238 -11.20 15.42 -17.59
CA LYS A 238 -9.97 16.22 -17.38
C LYS A 238 -10.00 17.09 -16.11
N ASP A 239 -11.14 17.68 -15.78
CA ASP A 239 -11.29 18.58 -14.63
C ASP A 239 -11.82 17.86 -13.37
N HIS A 240 -11.95 16.53 -13.43
CA HIS A 240 -12.56 15.68 -12.41
C HIS A 240 -11.75 14.38 -12.23
N ALA A 241 -10.49 14.50 -11.82
CA ALA A 241 -9.57 13.37 -11.68
C ALA A 241 -10.14 12.26 -10.77
N ASN A 242 -10.82 12.63 -9.69
CA ASN A 242 -11.49 11.69 -8.79
C ASN A 242 -12.56 10.84 -9.48
N LEU A 243 -13.28 11.39 -10.47
CA LEU A 243 -14.27 10.63 -11.25
C LEU A 243 -13.59 9.70 -12.25
N LEU A 244 -12.46 10.13 -12.84
CA LEU A 244 -11.67 9.27 -13.72
C LEU A 244 -11.13 8.05 -12.95
N GLU A 245 -10.62 8.25 -11.74
CA GLU A 245 -10.14 7.16 -10.88
C GLU A 245 -11.27 6.19 -10.52
N GLN A 246 -12.43 6.70 -10.09
CA GLN A 246 -13.61 5.85 -9.84
C GLN A 246 -14.01 5.06 -11.09
N PHE A 247 -13.93 5.69 -12.27
CA PHE A 247 -14.21 5.02 -13.53
C PHE A 247 -13.19 3.92 -13.82
N GLN A 248 -11.90 4.19 -13.66
CA GLN A 248 -10.83 3.21 -13.83
C GLN A 248 -10.96 2.03 -12.86
N GLU A 249 -11.33 2.28 -11.61
CA GLU A 249 -11.60 1.22 -10.61
C GLU A 249 -12.76 0.31 -11.06
N ILE A 250 -13.85 0.90 -11.56
CA ILE A 250 -14.98 0.14 -12.11
C ILE A 250 -14.54 -0.70 -13.31
N VAL A 251 -13.73 -0.13 -14.22
CA VAL A 251 -13.19 -0.88 -15.37
C VAL A 251 -12.34 -2.05 -14.89
N ALA A 252 -11.40 -1.82 -13.96
CA ALA A 252 -10.55 -2.86 -13.41
C ALA A 252 -11.40 -4.01 -12.82
N TYR A 253 -12.38 -3.68 -11.97
CA TYR A 253 -13.28 -4.65 -11.35
C TYR A 253 -14.04 -5.50 -12.37
N GLU A 254 -14.61 -4.90 -13.41
CA GLU A 254 -15.37 -5.62 -14.44
C GLU A 254 -14.50 -6.43 -15.41
N THR A 255 -13.23 -6.07 -15.53
CA THR A 255 -12.26 -6.84 -16.31
C THR A 255 -11.69 -8.02 -15.52
N GLU A 256 -11.35 -7.85 -14.25
CA GLU A 256 -10.77 -8.89 -13.39
C GLU A 256 -11.74 -10.03 -13.04
N GLN A 257 -13.04 -9.75 -12.94
CA GLN A 257 -14.02 -10.80 -12.64
C GLN A 257 -14.07 -11.91 -13.70
N GLU A 258 -13.75 -11.58 -14.96
CA GLU A 258 -13.82 -12.54 -16.06
C GLU A 258 -12.66 -13.55 -16.03
N GLU A 259 -11.48 -13.13 -15.58
CA GLU A 259 -10.31 -14.00 -15.48
C GLU A 259 -10.47 -15.11 -14.43
N ARG A 260 -11.38 -14.94 -13.46
CA ARG A 260 -11.61 -15.92 -12.38
C ARG A 260 -12.61 -17.02 -12.71
N VAL A 261 -13.29 -16.93 -13.85
CA VAL A 261 -14.34 -17.89 -14.26
C VAL A 261 -13.77 -18.99 -15.16
N TYR A 262 -12.51 -18.88 -15.58
CA TYR A 262 -11.78 -19.87 -16.37
C TYR A 262 -10.78 -20.67 -15.51
#